data_AF-A0A2K3LSL3-F1
#
_entry.id   AF-A0A2K3LSL3-F1
#
_cell.length_a   1.000
_cell.length_b   1.000
_cell.length_c   1.000
_cell.angle_alpha   90.00
_cell.angle_beta   90.00
_cell.angle_gamma   90.00
#
_symmetry.space_group_name_H-M   'P 1'
#
loop_
_entity.id
_entity.type
_entity.pdbx_description
1 polymer ?
#
loop_
_entity_poly.entity_id
_entity_poly.type
_entity_poly.pdbx_seq_one_letter_code
_entity_poly.pdbx_strand_id
1 'polypeptide(L)' 'MDETVLDDIIRKLVSAKSGRTTKQVHLTEADIRQLCSSAKEIFLSQPNLLELEAPIKIC' A
#
# COMPACT_ATOMS: atom_id res chain seq x y z
N MET A 1 -4.33 7.51 8.18
CA MET A 1 -4.25 8.18 6.87
C MET A 1 -5.66 8.46 6.39
N ASP A 2 -5.89 9.59 5.71
CA ASP A 2 -7.22 9.87 5.13
C ASP A 2 -7.54 8.88 3.99
N GLU A 3 -8.77 8.38 3.95
CA GLU A 3 -9.20 7.33 3.01
C GLU A 3 -9.08 7.81 1.56
N THR A 4 -9.45 9.06 1.27
CA THR A 4 -9.43 9.59 -0.10
C THR A 4 -8.02 9.72 -0.66
N VAL A 5 -7.05 10.08 0.21
CA VAL A 5 -5.63 10.16 -0.13
C VAL A 5 -5.07 8.76 -0.41
N LEU A 6 -5.41 7.77 0.42
CA LEU A 6 -4.94 6.39 0.23
C LEU A 6 -5.44 5.83 -1.09
N ASP A 7 -6.71 6.04 -1.38
CA ASP A 7 -7.38 5.68 -2.61
C ASP A 7 -6.70 6.29 -3.85
N ASP A 8 -6.32 7.57 -3.79
CA ASP A 8 -5.59 8.25 -4.86
C ASP A 8 -4.19 7.66 -5.09
N ILE A 9 -3.46 7.30 -4.02
CA ILE A 9 -2.16 6.63 -4.13
C ILE A 9 -2.32 5.27 -4.82
N ILE A 10 -3.31 4.46 -4.41
CA ILE A 10 -3.58 3.16 -5.00
C ILE A 10 -3.91 3.31 -6.49
N ARG A 11 -4.79 4.25 -6.86
CA ARG A 11 -5.14 4.53 -8.26
C ARG A 11 -3.91 4.90 -9.10
N LYS A 12 -3.03 5.77 -8.59
CA LYS A 12 -1.78 6.16 -9.26
C LYS A 12 -0.84 4.97 -9.48
N LEU A 13 -0.67 4.11 -8.47
CA LEU A 13 0.23 2.95 -8.55
C LEU A 13 -0.30 1.85 -9.48
N VAL A 14 -1.60 1.56 -9.42
CA VAL A 14 -2.23 0.52 -10.26
C VAL A 14 -2.29 0.93 -11.73
N SER A 15 -2.61 2.20 -12.01
CA SER A 15 -2.68 2.70 -13.40
C SER A 15 -1.33 2.62 -14.13
N ALA A 16 -0.21 2.77 -13.43
CA ALA A 16 1.13 2.64 -14.01
C ALA A 16 1.49 1.21 -14.48
N LYS A 17 0.77 0.19 -13.98
CA LYS A 17 0.92 -1.21 -14.39
C LYS A 17 0.10 -1.57 -15.64
N SER A 18 -0.85 -0.73 -16.05
CA SER A 18 -1.83 -1.05 -17.11
C SER A 18 -1.28 -0.92 -18.54
N GLY A 19 0.01 -0.71 -18.73
CA GLY A 19 0.66 -0.58 -20.04
C GLY A 19 1.75 -1.62 -20.29
N ARG A 20 2.19 -1.73 -21.56
CA ARG A 20 3.31 -2.59 -21.99
C ARG A 20 4.67 -2.18 -21.37
N THR A 21 4.76 -0.96 -20.83
CA THR A 21 5.94 -0.43 -20.14
C THR A 21 5.54 0.06 -18.75
N THR A 22 6.29 -0.35 -17.73
CA THR A 22 6.15 0.17 -16.38
C THR A 22 6.57 1.64 -16.35
N LYS A 23 5.64 2.55 -16.04
CA LYS A 23 5.94 3.97 -15.87
C LYS A 23 6.28 4.26 -14.41
N GLN A 24 7.25 5.14 -14.19
CA GLN A 24 7.55 5.63 -12.84
C GLN A 24 6.37 6.47 -12.33
N VAL A 25 5.91 6.19 -11.12
CA VAL A 25 4.87 6.96 -10.44
C VAL A 25 5.53 7.97 -9.52
N HIS A 26 5.18 9.23 -9.67
CA HIS A 26 5.61 10.28 -8.76
C HIS A 26 4.64 10.36 -7.57
N LEU A 27 5.12 9.99 -6.39
CA LEU A 27 4.48 10.23 -5.10
C LEU A 27 5.26 11.32 -4.36
N THR A 28 4.58 12.14 -3.56
CA THR A 28 5.28 13.12 -2.74
C THR A 28 5.98 12.43 -1.56
N GLU A 29 7.03 13.03 -1.03
CA GLU A 29 7.69 12.51 0.17
C GLU A 29 6.71 12.41 1.35
N ALA A 30 5.80 13.39 1.48
CA ALA A 30 4.77 13.40 2.52
C ALA A 30 3.85 12.18 2.41
N ASP A 31 3.36 11.87 1.20
CA ASP A 31 2.51 10.71 0.94
C ASP A 31 3.22 9.41 1.31
N ILE A 32 4.50 9.27 0.92
CA ILE A 32 5.32 8.09 1.22
C ILE A 32 5.51 7.94 2.73
N ARG A 33 5.86 9.03 3.43
CA ARG A 33 6.04 9.00 4.90
C ARG A 33 4.75 8.68 5.63
N GLN A 34 3.62 9.20 5.17
CA GLN A 34 2.32 8.93 5.77
C GLN A 34 1.92 7.47 5.58
N LEU A 35 2.11 6.92 4.37
CA LEU A 35 1.88 5.50 4.08
C LEU A 35 2.73 4.61 4.99
N CYS A 36 4.03 4.89 5.13
CA CYS A 36 4.93 4.14 6.01
C CYS A 36 4.50 4.23 7.49
N SER A 37 4.11 5.42 7.95
CA SER A 37 3.71 5.63 9.35
C SER A 37 2.40 4.89 9.67
N SER A 38 1.39 5.00 8.80
CA SER A 38 0.12 4.27 8.96
C SER A 38 0.30 2.75 8.84
N ALA A 39 1.14 2.26 7.91
CA ALA A 39 1.44 0.83 7.82
C ALA A 39 2.16 0.32 9.07
N LYS A 40 3.11 1.09 9.61
CA LYS A 40 3.81 0.76 10.86
C LYS A 40 2.85 0.59 12.04
N GLU A 41 1.89 1.49 12.19
CA GLU A 41 0.87 1.40 13.24
C GLU A 41 0.05 0.11 13.12
N ILE A 42 -0.38 -0.24 11.89
CA ILE A 42 -1.10 -1.50 11.62
C ILE A 42 -0.24 -2.70 11.99
N PHE A 43 1.01 -2.76 11.52
CA PHE A 43 1.91 -3.88 11.83
C PHE A 43 2.18 -4.03 13.33
N LEU A 44 2.31 -2.92 14.06
CA LEU A 44 2.49 -2.96 15.52
C LEU A 44 1.22 -3.37 16.27
N SER A 45 0.04 -3.16 15.69
CA SER A 45 -1.23 -3.62 16.27
C SER A 45 -1.51 -5.10 16.04
N GLN A 46 -0.84 -5.71 15.06
CA GLN A 46 -0.96 -7.13 14.73
C GLN A 46 0.11 -7.96 15.47
N PRO A 47 -0.15 -9.24 15.75
CA PRO A 47 0.86 -10.12 16.32
C PRO A 47 2.00 -10.39 15.34
N ASN A 48 3.22 -10.52 15.86
CA ASN A 48 4.40 -10.87 15.04
C ASN A 48 4.26 -12.24 14.35
N LEU A 49 3.48 -13.15 14.93
CA LEU A 49 3.10 -14.42 14.33
C LEU A 49 1.64 -14.30 13.88
N LEU A 50 1.42 -14.12 12.58
CA LEU A 50 0.09 -13.99 12.00
C LEU A 50 -0.61 -15.35 11.94
N GLU A 51 -1.82 -15.41 12.48
CA GLU A 51 -2.74 -16.53 12.28
C GLU A 51 -3.69 -16.17 11.13
N LEU A 52 -3.55 -16.88 10.00
CA LEU A 52 -4.28 -16.60 8.76
C LEU A 52 -5.18 -17.77 8.38
N GLU A 53 -6.39 -17.48 7.90
CA GLU A 53 -7.34 -18.49 7.44
C GLU A 53 -7.36 -18.61 5.91
N ALA A 54 -7.61 -19.82 5.41
CA ALA A 54 -7.76 -20.08 3.98
C ALA A 54 -9.15 -19.63 3.47
N PRO A 55 -9.28 -19.26 2.18
CA PRO A 55 -8.28 -19.30 1.12
C PRO A 55 -7.41 -18.03 1.05
N ILE A 56 -6.10 -18.20 0.92
CA ILE A 56 -5.14 -17.10 0.72
C ILE A 56 -4.16 -17.44 -0.40
N LYS A 57 -3.76 -16.43 -1.18
CA LYS A 57 -2.67 -16.55 -2.16
C LYS A 57 -1.37 -16.09 -1.51
N ILE A 58 -0.37 -16.97 -1.48
CA ILE A 58 1.00 -16.65 -1.04
C ILE A 58 1.82 -16.34 -2.31
N CYS A 59 2.44 -15.17 -2.35
CA CYS A 59 3.24 -14.67 -3.48
C CYS A 59 4.74 -14.63 -3.13
#